data_AF-A0A7C7N5C0-F1
#
_entry.id   AF-A0A7C7N5C0-F1
#
_cell.length_a   1.000
_cell.length_b   1.000
_cell.length_c   1.000
_cell.angle_alpha   90.00
_cell.angle_beta   90.00
_cell.angle_gamma   90.00
#
_symmetry.space_group_name_H-M   'P 1'
#
loop_
_entity.id
_entity.type
_entity.pdbx_description
1 polymer ?
#
loop_
_entity_poly.entity_id
_entity_poly.type
_entity_poly.pdbx_seq_one_letter_code
_entity_poly.pdbx_strand_id
1 'polypeptide(L)'
;MDRYQFEDLISDYIENNLSMSQRKQVEAYLEENPEAKQQIESVKQVMASMKSMPGISTSAEFMNNLNRHITAEKEAKSVVKSTRSFAGYTPLMASLSAVVVIAVVMLGLEFMPESSNQATFTPTMTEQQINDLPALPAKTNDSMLAESEEDSTNYDEDTPVKRNFDDKIQLVGDKRP
;
A
#
# COMPACT_ATOMS: atom_id res chain seq x y z
N MET A 1 34.30 17.30 -26.31
CA MET A 1 33.06 16.80 -25.67
C MET A 1 31.95 16.91 -26.69
N ASP A 2 30.91 16.06 -26.64
CA ASP A 2 29.72 16.25 -27.49
C ASP A 2 28.67 17.13 -26.79
N ARG A 3 27.63 17.52 -27.53
CA ARG A 3 26.57 18.40 -27.03
C ARG A 3 25.78 17.80 -25.85
N TYR A 4 25.48 16.51 -25.88
CA TYR A 4 24.66 15.88 -24.85
C TYR A 4 25.42 15.76 -23.54
N GLN A 5 26.68 15.35 -23.63
CA GLN A 5 27.58 15.29 -22.50
C GLN A 5 27.74 16.70 -21.89
N PHE A 6 27.86 17.74 -22.72
CA PHE A 6 27.89 19.12 -22.24
C PHE A 6 26.60 19.48 -21.49
N GLU A 7 25.42 19.24 -22.09
CA GLU A 7 24.11 19.53 -21.50
C GLU A 7 23.92 18.85 -20.13
N ASP A 8 24.36 17.60 -19.97
CA ASP A 8 24.35 16.89 -18.68
C ASP A 8 25.21 17.58 -17.61
N LEU A 9 26.34 18.17 -18.01
CA LEU A 9 27.28 18.85 -17.09
C LEU A 9 26.97 20.34 -16.89
N ILE A 10 26.00 20.94 -17.60
CA ILE A 10 25.71 22.39 -17.49
C ILE A 10 25.32 22.75 -16.05
N SER A 11 24.44 21.99 -15.42
CA SER A 11 23.97 22.24 -14.05
C SER A 11 25.15 22.24 -13.07
N ASP A 12 25.97 21.20 -13.12
CA ASP A 12 27.15 21.08 -12.25
C ASP A 12 28.21 22.16 -12.55
N TYR A 13 28.35 22.58 -13.81
CA TYR A 13 29.25 23.66 -14.20
C TYR A 13 28.82 24.99 -13.59
N ILE A 14 27.53 25.33 -13.69
CA ILE A 14 26.96 26.57 -13.16
C ILE A 14 27.02 26.61 -11.63
N GLU A 15 26.79 25.47 -10.97
CA GLU A 15 26.83 25.32 -9.52
C GLU A 15 28.25 25.10 -8.95
N ASN A 16 29.28 25.10 -9.80
CA ASN A 16 30.68 24.88 -9.40
C ASN A 16 30.93 23.52 -8.73
N ASN A 17 30.20 22.48 -9.14
CA ASN A 17 30.31 21.11 -8.64
C ASN A 17 31.22 20.21 -9.51
N LEU A 18 31.71 20.70 -10.66
CA LEU A 18 32.60 19.94 -11.53
C LEU A 18 34.03 19.82 -11.00
N SER A 19 34.68 18.69 -11.29
CA SER A 19 36.12 18.54 -11.09
C SER A 19 36.93 19.45 -12.03
N MET A 20 38.17 19.78 -11.64
CA MET A 20 39.03 20.67 -12.44
C MET A 20 39.31 20.15 -13.86
N SER A 21 39.35 18.83 -14.07
CA SER A 21 39.56 18.26 -15.41
C SER A 21 38.31 18.39 -16.29
N GLN A 22 37.12 18.19 -15.72
CA GLN A 22 35.85 18.34 -16.43
C GLN A 22 35.59 19.80 -16.76
N ARG A 23 35.89 20.73 -15.85
CA ARG A 23 35.76 22.17 -16.11
C ARG A 23 36.59 22.60 -17.32
N LYS A 24 37.84 22.13 -17.44
CA LYS A 24 38.67 22.42 -18.63
C LYS A 24 38.06 21.88 -19.92
N GLN A 25 37.45 20.69 -19.89
CA GLN A 25 36.79 20.12 -21.06
C GLN A 25 35.55 20.92 -21.48
N VAL A 26 34.75 21.37 -20.50
CA VAL A 26 33.59 22.23 -20.73
C VAL A 26 34.03 23.60 -21.24
N GLU A 27 35.06 24.21 -20.66
CA GLU A 27 35.61 25.50 -21.13
C GLU A 27 36.15 25.42 -22.56
N ALA A 28 36.89 24.36 -22.90
CA ALA A 28 37.34 24.14 -24.28
C ALA A 28 36.17 23.99 -25.25
N TYR A 29 35.12 23.25 -24.86
CA TYR A 29 33.91 23.11 -25.67
C TYR A 29 33.16 24.45 -25.86
N LEU A 30 33.14 25.31 -24.84
CA LEU A 30 32.52 26.63 -24.88
C LEU A 30 33.26 27.62 -25.77
N GLU A 31 34.59 27.49 -25.90
CA GLU A 31 35.39 28.29 -26.83
C GLU A 31 35.11 27.91 -28.29
N GLU A 32 34.90 26.62 -28.54
CA GLU A 32 34.61 26.10 -29.89
C GLU A 32 33.15 26.32 -30.31
N ASN A 33 32.20 26.41 -29.36
CA ASN A 33 30.77 26.46 -29.62
C ASN A 33 30.10 27.69 -28.98
N PRO A 34 29.91 28.80 -29.72
CA PRO A 34 29.28 30.01 -29.17
C PRO A 34 27.82 29.80 -28.76
N GLU A 35 27.10 28.86 -29.38
CA GLU A 35 25.72 28.51 -29.00
C GLU A 35 25.64 27.97 -27.56
N ALA A 36 26.60 27.11 -27.18
CA ALA A 36 26.68 26.55 -25.83
C ALA A 36 26.92 27.63 -24.77
N LYS A 37 27.70 28.67 -25.11
CA LYS A 37 27.92 29.84 -24.25
C LYS A 37 26.64 30.64 -24.03
N GLN A 38 25.85 30.86 -25.09
CA GLN A 38 24.57 31.54 -25.00
C GLN A 38 23.57 30.77 -24.12
N GLN A 39 23.57 29.44 -24.19
CA GLN A 39 22.73 28.61 -23.32
C GLN A 39 23.06 28.81 -21.83
N ILE A 40 24.36 28.78 -21.47
CA ILE A 40 24.78 29.02 -20.07
C ILE A 40 24.37 30.43 -19.61
N GLU A 41 24.55 31.44 -20.46
CA GLU A 41 24.18 32.81 -20.14
C GLU A 41 22.67 32.95 -19.90
N SER A 42 21.85 32.32 -20.74
CA SER A 42 20.39 32.25 -20.58
C SER A 42 20.00 31.61 -19.24
N VAL A 43 20.58 30.46 -18.89
CA VAL A 43 20.30 29.79 -17.61
C VAL A 43 20.71 30.68 -16.43
N LYS A 44 21.89 31.31 -16.49
CA LYS A 44 22.35 32.26 -15.46
C LYS A 44 21.42 33.46 -15.32
N GLN A 45 20.88 33.97 -16.42
CA GLN A 45 19.91 35.06 -16.41
C GLN A 45 18.59 34.64 -15.75
N VAL A 46 18.09 33.43 -16.02
CA VAL A 46 16.90 32.89 -15.35
C VAL A 46 17.14 32.78 -13.84
N MET A 47 18.28 32.21 -13.42
CA MET A 47 18.64 32.11 -12.01
C MET A 47 18.74 33.48 -11.34
N ALA A 48 19.38 34.45 -12.00
CA ALA A 48 19.46 35.82 -11.50
C ALA A 48 18.07 36.46 -11.36
N SER A 49 17.19 36.23 -12.34
CA SER A 49 15.81 36.72 -12.32
C SER A 49 15.04 36.12 -11.14
N MET A 50 15.12 34.79 -10.94
CA MET A 50 14.52 34.10 -9.79
C MET A 50 15.05 34.63 -8.46
N LYS A 51 16.36 34.84 -8.35
CA LYS A 51 16.99 35.37 -7.14
C LYS A 51 16.62 36.82 -6.86
N SER A 52 16.30 37.60 -7.91
CA SER A 52 15.86 38.98 -7.80
C SER A 52 14.36 39.14 -7.51
N MET A 53 13.59 38.04 -7.51
CA MET A 53 12.17 38.12 -7.20
C MET A 53 11.97 38.62 -5.76
N PRO A 54 10.99 39.53 -5.54
CA PRO A 54 10.72 40.02 -4.19
C PRO A 54 10.28 38.86 -3.30
N GLY A 55 10.85 38.80 -2.10
CA GLY A 55 10.41 37.84 -1.08
C GLY A 55 8.93 38.09 -0.76
N ILE A 56 8.11 37.06 -0.97
CA ILE A 56 6.69 37.11 -0.66
C ILE A 56 6.51 36.65 0.78
N SER A 57 5.96 37.52 1.63
CA SER A 57 5.59 37.14 2.99
C SER A 57 4.15 36.65 3.02
N THR A 58 3.86 35.68 3.90
CA THR A 58 2.49 35.24 4.16
C THR A 58 1.78 36.22 5.10
N SER A 59 0.45 36.17 5.14
CA SER A 59 -0.32 36.92 6.16
C SER A 59 0.08 36.46 7.56
N ALA A 60 0.04 37.36 8.55
CA ALA A 60 0.39 37.04 9.94
C ALA A 60 -0.39 35.83 10.51
N GLU A 61 -1.61 35.58 10.03
CA GLU A 61 -2.47 34.48 10.49
C GLU A 61 -2.25 33.16 9.75
N PHE A 62 -1.42 33.12 8.70
CA PHE A 62 -1.25 31.93 7.85
C PHE A 62 -0.87 30.70 8.68
N MET A 63 0.10 30.85 9.59
CA MET A 63 0.55 29.74 10.44
C MET A 63 -0.53 29.26 11.40
N ASN A 64 -1.34 30.18 11.94
CA ASN A 64 -2.46 29.84 12.81
C ASN A 64 -3.53 29.06 12.04
N ASN A 65 -3.91 29.55 10.85
CA ASN A 65 -4.88 28.91 9.98
C ASN A 65 -4.40 27.52 9.54
N LEU A 66 -3.13 27.39 9.14
CA LEU A 66 -2.52 26.11 8.76
C LEU A 66 -2.58 25.09 9.91
N ASN A 67 -2.14 25.49 11.10
CA ASN A 67 -2.13 24.60 12.27
C ASN A 67 -3.54 24.17 12.70
N ARG A 68 -4.53 25.07 12.56
CA ARG A 68 -5.94 24.76 12.80
C ARG A 68 -6.44 23.70 11.82
N HIS A 69 -6.10 23.78 10.54
CA HIS A 69 -6.48 22.77 9.54
C HIS A 69 -5.83 21.41 9.84
N ILE A 70 -4.53 21.39 10.16
CA ILE A 70 -3.80 20.15 10.50
C ILE A 70 -4.45 19.46 11.71
N THR A 71 -4.83 20.23 12.72
CA THR A 71 -5.46 19.68 13.93
C THR A 71 -6.87 19.16 13.65
N ALA A 72 -7.67 19.91 12.89
CA ALA A 72 -9.01 19.49 12.48
C ALA A 72 -8.99 18.18 11.67
N GLU A 73 -8.04 18.01 10.74
CA GLU A 73 -7.91 16.75 9.99
C GLU A 73 -7.47 15.57 10.87
N LYS A 74 -6.55 15.81 11.81
CA LYS A 74 -6.11 14.79 12.76
C LYS A 74 -7.28 14.31 13.64
N GLU A 75 -8.12 15.23 14.09
CA GLU A 75 -9.31 14.92 14.87
C GLU A 75 -10.42 14.29 14.03
N ALA A 76 -10.62 14.72 12.78
CA ALA A 76 -11.60 14.12 11.88
C ALA A 76 -11.30 12.62 11.61
N LYS A 77 -10.02 12.23 11.58
CA LYS A 77 -9.61 10.81 11.47
C LYS A 77 -9.78 10.01 12.76
N SER A 78 -9.85 10.65 13.93
CA SER A 78 -9.95 9.95 15.23
C SER A 78 -11.39 9.71 15.68
N VAL A 79 -12.39 10.36 15.07
CA VAL A 79 -13.80 10.09 15.32
C VAL A 79 -14.27 8.86 14.52
N VAL A 80 -13.61 7.72 14.74
CA VAL A 80 -14.29 6.44 14.52
C VAL A 80 -15.35 6.39 15.62
N LYS A 81 -16.62 6.64 15.27
CA LYS A 81 -17.76 6.41 16.17
C LYS A 81 -17.70 4.95 16.61
N SER A 82 -17.05 4.70 17.75
CA SER A 82 -17.08 3.40 18.40
C SER A 82 -18.49 3.21 18.93
N THR A 83 -19.37 2.67 18.08
CA THR A 83 -20.58 2.03 18.55
C THR A 83 -20.11 0.96 19.51
N ARG A 84 -20.36 1.14 20.81
CA ARG A 84 -20.02 0.16 21.85
C ARG A 84 -20.62 -1.19 21.46
N SER A 85 -19.84 -2.02 20.77
CA SER A 85 -20.17 -3.39 20.44
C SER A 85 -19.66 -4.26 21.57
N PHE A 86 -20.55 -4.93 22.29
CA PHE A 86 -20.16 -5.98 23.21
C PHE A 86 -20.15 -7.30 22.43
N ALA A 87 -19.02 -8.01 22.42
CA ALA A 87 -18.82 -9.24 21.66
C ALA A 87 -19.14 -9.14 20.14
N GLY A 88 -18.92 -7.97 19.52
CA GLY A 88 -19.16 -7.75 18.09
C GLY A 88 -20.63 -7.47 17.70
N TYR A 89 -21.56 -7.42 18.66
CA TYR A 89 -22.95 -7.10 18.40
C TYR A 89 -23.27 -5.63 18.75
N THR A 90 -23.93 -4.93 17.82
CA THR A 90 -24.62 -3.66 18.09
C THR A 90 -25.87 -3.93 18.96
N PRO A 91 -26.29 -3.04 19.87
CA PRO A 91 -27.44 -3.27 20.76
C PRO A 91 -28.72 -3.74 20.05
N LEU A 92 -28.98 -3.24 18.84
CA LEU A 92 -30.10 -3.67 18.00
C LEU A 92 -29.99 -5.16 17.60
N MET A 93 -28.80 -5.59 17.16
CA MET A 93 -28.56 -6.96 16.70
C MET A 93 -28.59 -7.96 17.85
N ALA A 94 -28.09 -7.56 19.03
CA ALA A 94 -28.19 -8.36 20.25
C ALA A 94 -29.66 -8.57 20.67
N SER A 95 -30.51 -7.55 20.52
CA SER A 95 -31.94 -7.68 20.81
C SER A 95 -32.63 -8.64 19.83
N LEU A 96 -32.29 -8.56 18.54
CA LEU A 96 -32.87 -9.42 17.51
C LEU A 96 -32.45 -10.88 17.70
N SER A 97 -31.17 -11.14 18.00
CA SER A 97 -30.68 -12.50 18.24
C SER A 97 -31.25 -13.10 19.52
N ALA A 98 -31.43 -12.31 20.58
CA ALA A 98 -32.07 -12.77 21.82
C ALA A 98 -33.51 -13.24 21.57
N VAL A 99 -34.30 -12.51 20.76
CA VAL A 99 -35.66 -12.93 20.40
C VAL A 99 -35.66 -14.25 19.63
N VAL A 100 -34.74 -14.41 18.67
CA VAL A 100 -34.62 -15.65 17.90
C VAL A 100 -34.25 -16.83 18.80
N VAL A 101 -33.30 -16.66 19.73
CA VAL A 101 -32.92 -17.70 20.69
C VAL A 101 -34.11 -18.12 21.55
N ILE A 102 -34.88 -17.15 22.07
CA ILE A 102 -36.08 -17.43 22.88
C ILE A 102 -37.12 -18.21 22.06
N ALA A 103 -37.34 -17.82 20.80
CA ALA A 103 -38.28 -18.51 19.92
C ALA A 103 -37.85 -19.96 19.64
N VAL A 104 -36.56 -20.19 19.38
CA VAL A 104 -36.01 -21.54 19.17
C VAL A 104 -36.14 -22.40 20.44
N VAL A 105 -35.88 -21.84 21.62
CA VAL A 105 -36.05 -22.55 22.89
C VAL A 105 -37.52 -22.89 23.14
N MET A 106 -38.44 -21.97 22.91
CA MET A 106 -39.89 -22.19 23.02
C MET A 106 -40.36 -23.30 22.08
N LEU A 107 -39.97 -23.24 20.80
CA LEU A 107 -40.25 -24.29 19.83
C LEU A 107 -39.63 -25.63 20.26
N GLY A 108 -38.40 -25.62 20.76
CA GLY A 108 -37.71 -26.82 21.26
C GLY A 108 -38.41 -27.48 22.44
N LEU A 109 -39.03 -26.71 23.34
CA LEU A 109 -39.85 -27.23 24.43
C LEU A 109 -41.19 -27.80 23.93
N GLU A 110 -41.81 -27.15 22.95
CA GLU A 110 -43.07 -27.62 22.34
C GLU A 110 -42.87 -28.92 21.54
N PHE A 111 -41.72 -29.05 20.87
CA PHE A 111 -41.33 -30.27 20.15
C PHE A 111 -40.66 -31.32 21.05
N MET A 112 -40.56 -31.09 22.36
CA MET A 112 -40.03 -32.08 23.29
C MET A 112 -41.08 -33.18 23.45
N PRO A 113 -40.81 -34.43 23.03
CA PRO A 113 -41.78 -35.50 23.20
C PRO A 113 -41.98 -35.76 24.70
N GLU A 114 -43.22 -35.58 25.18
CA GLU A 114 -43.67 -36.11 26.47
C GLU A 114 -43.23 -37.58 26.54
N SER A 115 -42.43 -37.92 27.55
CA SER A 115 -41.85 -39.25 27.68
C SER A 115 -42.96 -40.29 27.91
N SER A 116 -43.46 -40.89 26.84
CA SER A 116 -44.17 -42.15 26.87
C SER A 116 -43.50 -43.14 25.92
N ASN A 117 -42.80 -44.08 26.55
CA ASN A 117 -42.38 -45.39 26.05
C ASN A 117 -41.42 -45.44 24.84
N GLN A 118 -40.19 -45.84 25.15
CA GLN A 118 -39.19 -46.53 24.32
C GLN A 118 -39.54 -46.66 22.83
N ALA A 119 -39.06 -45.74 22.02
CA ALA A 119 -38.68 -46.06 20.65
C ALA A 119 -37.21 -46.48 20.68
N THR A 120 -36.98 -47.79 20.68
CA THR A 120 -35.66 -48.36 20.38
C THR A 120 -35.29 -47.93 18.97
N PHE A 121 -34.43 -46.91 18.86
CA PHE A 121 -33.69 -46.66 17.63
C PHE A 121 -32.58 -47.70 17.54
N THR A 122 -32.83 -48.80 16.84
CA THR A 122 -31.74 -49.61 16.30
C THR A 122 -31.14 -48.84 15.13
N PRO A 123 -29.85 -48.44 15.17
CA PRO A 123 -29.19 -47.99 13.96
C PRO A 123 -29.06 -49.20 13.03
N THR A 124 -29.82 -49.23 11.93
CA THR A 124 -29.42 -50.03 10.77
C THR A 124 -28.19 -49.35 10.19
N MET A 125 -27.02 -49.88 10.57
CA MET A 125 -25.80 -49.68 9.81
C MET A 125 -26.02 -50.35 8.45
N THR A 126 -26.30 -49.57 7.42
CA THR A 126 -25.96 -49.97 6.05
C THR A 126 -24.44 -49.94 5.94
N GLU A 127 -23.79 -51.04 6.30
CA GLU A 127 -22.49 -51.38 5.72
C GLU A 127 -22.74 -51.62 4.22
N GLN A 128 -22.63 -50.56 3.42
CA GLN A 128 -22.30 -50.74 2.01
C GLN A 128 -20.83 -51.12 1.94
N GLN A 129 -20.62 -52.44 2.02
CA GLN A 129 -19.44 -53.15 1.60
C GLN A 129 -18.93 -52.58 0.26
N ILE A 130 -17.77 -51.94 0.29
CA ILE A 130 -17.01 -51.57 -0.90
C ILE A 130 -16.41 -52.86 -1.47
N ASN A 131 -17.19 -53.63 -2.21
CA ASN A 131 -16.67 -54.66 -3.10
C ASN A 131 -17.42 -54.53 -4.42
N ASP A 132 -16.84 -53.74 -5.34
CA ASP A 132 -16.77 -54.03 -6.78
C ASP A 132 -16.24 -52.78 -7.51
N LEU A 133 -14.91 -52.68 -7.58
CA LEU A 133 -14.24 -51.86 -8.59
C LEU A 133 -14.16 -52.67 -9.89
N PRO A 134 -14.58 -52.15 -11.05
CA PRO A 134 -13.93 -52.50 -12.31
C PRO A 134 -12.63 -51.68 -12.41
N ALA A 135 -11.49 -52.36 -12.41
CA ALA A 135 -10.21 -51.73 -12.71
C ALA A 135 -10.18 -51.33 -14.21
N LEU A 136 -9.98 -50.04 -14.49
CA LEU A 136 -9.64 -49.53 -15.82
C LEU A 136 -8.37 -48.67 -15.74
N PRO A 137 -7.48 -48.76 -16.74
CA PRO A 137 -6.09 -48.33 -16.62
C PRO A 137 -5.93 -46.82 -16.69
N ALA A 138 -4.96 -46.32 -15.93
CA ALA A 138 -4.48 -44.95 -15.99
C ALA A 138 -4.01 -44.59 -17.41
N LYS A 139 -4.63 -43.58 -18.02
CA LYS A 139 -4.02 -42.82 -19.12
C LYS A 139 -4.44 -41.35 -19.02
N THR A 140 -3.48 -40.55 -18.60
CA THR A 140 -3.48 -39.08 -18.63
C THR A 140 -3.61 -38.61 -20.08
N ASN A 141 -4.63 -37.80 -20.38
CA ASN A 141 -4.67 -36.96 -21.57
C ASN A 141 -5.09 -35.55 -21.13
N ASP A 142 -4.12 -34.76 -20.69
CA ASP A 142 -4.23 -33.30 -20.55
C ASP A 142 -4.24 -32.67 -21.94
N SER A 143 -5.37 -32.75 -22.65
CA SER A 143 -5.48 -32.15 -23.99
C SER A 143 -6.87 -31.53 -24.24
N MET A 144 -7.48 -30.95 -23.21
CA MET A 144 -8.73 -30.19 -23.37
C MET A 144 -8.82 -28.93 -22.48
N LEU A 145 -7.69 -28.30 -22.17
CA LEU A 145 -7.70 -26.94 -21.62
C LEU A 145 -7.00 -26.02 -22.60
N ALA A 146 -7.70 -24.97 -23.04
CA ALA A 146 -7.15 -23.93 -23.90
C ALA A 146 -5.96 -23.26 -23.19
N GLU A 147 -4.84 -23.12 -23.90
CA GLU A 147 -3.71 -22.31 -23.45
C GLU A 147 -4.18 -20.86 -23.28
N SER A 148 -4.18 -20.38 -22.04
CA SER A 148 -4.27 -18.95 -21.75
C SER A 148 -2.89 -18.34 -21.99
N GLU A 149 -2.82 -17.28 -22.78
CA GLU A 149 -1.61 -16.47 -22.95
C GLU A 149 -1.10 -15.99 -21.58
N GLU A 150 0.19 -16.21 -21.34
CA GLU A 150 0.86 -15.83 -20.10
C GLU A 150 0.79 -14.30 -19.89
N ASP A 151 0.18 -13.88 -18.78
CA ASP A 151 0.14 -12.49 -18.35
C ASP A 151 1.57 -12.02 -18.03
N SER A 152 2.06 -11.06 -18.80
CA SER A 152 3.47 -10.62 -18.81
C SER A 152 3.82 -9.67 -17.67
N THR A 153 3.34 -9.91 -16.46
CA THR A 153 3.83 -9.23 -15.25
C THR A 153 4.83 -10.11 -14.51
N ASN A 154 5.98 -10.33 -15.13
CA ASN A 154 7.15 -10.87 -14.46
C ASN A 154 7.81 -9.73 -13.65
N TYR A 155 7.48 -9.66 -12.37
CA TYR A 155 8.33 -8.98 -11.40
C TYR A 155 9.28 -10.02 -10.85
N ASP A 156 10.58 -9.85 -11.11
CA ASP A 156 11.61 -10.57 -10.37
C ASP A 156 11.33 -10.37 -8.87
N GLU A 157 11.13 -11.49 -8.15
CA GLU A 157 11.01 -11.50 -6.69
C GLU A 157 12.36 -11.12 -6.06
N ASP A 158 12.71 -9.85 -6.12
CA ASP A 158 13.72 -9.29 -5.23
C ASP A 158 13.10 -9.25 -3.84
N THR A 159 13.50 -10.23 -3.02
CA THR A 159 13.14 -10.31 -1.61
C THR A 159 13.43 -8.95 -0.97
N PRO A 160 12.45 -8.27 -0.34
CA PRO A 160 12.67 -6.93 0.17
C PRO A 160 13.73 -6.97 1.27
N VAL A 161 14.91 -6.43 0.96
CA VAL A 161 15.99 -6.25 1.93
C VAL A 161 15.47 -5.32 3.02
N LYS A 162 15.16 -5.89 4.18
CA LYS A 162 14.71 -5.17 5.37
C LYS A 162 15.88 -4.35 5.89
N ARG A 163 16.04 -3.13 5.38
CA ARG A 163 17.08 -2.20 5.86
C ARG A 163 16.75 -1.79 7.29
N ASN A 164 17.63 -2.15 8.23
CA ASN A 164 17.55 -1.69 9.60
C ASN A 164 18.05 -0.24 9.68
N PHE A 165 17.21 0.66 10.16
CA PHE A 165 17.51 2.10 10.28
C PHE A 165 17.60 2.55 11.74
N ASP A 166 17.60 1.62 12.70
CA ASP A 166 17.51 1.89 14.14
C ASP A 166 18.69 2.75 14.65
N ASP A 167 19.84 2.65 13.98
CA ASP A 167 21.04 3.46 14.29
C ASP A 167 21.23 4.70 13.41
N LYS A 168 20.41 4.87 12.36
CA LYS A 168 20.53 6.00 11.41
C LYS A 168 19.44 7.05 11.54
N ILE A 169 18.31 6.72 12.17
CA ILE A 169 17.16 7.60 12.25
C ILE A 169 16.59 7.54 13.66
N GLN A 170 16.58 8.68 14.36
CA GLN A 170 15.89 8.83 15.63
C GLN A 170 14.49 9.39 15.40
N LEU A 171 13.47 8.57 15.65
CA LEU A 171 12.07 9.00 15.59
C LEU A 171 11.72 9.79 16.85
N VAL A 172 11.06 10.94 16.67
CA VAL A 172 10.59 11.79 17.77
C VAL A 172 9.51 11.05 18.57
N GLY A 173 9.89 10.52 19.73
CA GLY A 173 9.01 9.77 20.63
C GLY A 173 9.63 8.49 21.20
N ASP A 174 10.76 8.04 20.67
CA ASP A 174 11.42 6.82 21.13
C ASP A 174 12.16 7.08 22.45
N LYS A 175 11.56 6.67 23.57
CA LYS A 175 12.19 6.66 24.90
C LYS A 175 12.79 5.29 25.13
N ARG A 176 14.12 5.21 25.16
CA ARG A 176 14.83 4.01 25.62
C ARG A 176 14.59 3.80 27.14
N PRO A 177 14.52 2.54 27.61
CA PRO A 177 14.49 2.22 29.04
C PRO A 177 15.79 2.63 29.76
#